data_AF-A0A834YMN1-F1
#
_entry.id   AF-A0A834YMN1-F1
#
_cell.length_a   1.000
_cell.length_b   1.000
_cell.length_c   1.000
_cell.angle_alpha   90.00
_cell.angle_beta   90.00
_cell.angle_gamma   90.00
#
_symmetry.space_group_name_H-M   'P 1'
#
loop_
_entity.id
_entity.type
_entity.pdbx_description
1 polymer ?
#
loop_
_entity_poly.entity_id
_entity_poly.type
_entity_poly.pdbx_seq_one_letter_code
_entity_poly.pdbx_strand_id
1 'polypeptide(L)'
;MALVKVENVDELLKAQAHVLNQSVNFINSMSLKCAVQLGIPDIIHHHGRLITLSELVTALAIPSNKSDNLRRLMRLLRLEPTAKAFKIAHGTTLWDFANQHTKFNDNFNEAMASDTRLLMSVVKEYGEVFQGLKSLVDVGGGTGTTIRMISEAFLQGDEDCVKILKRCKEAIPSKENGGKVIIMDIVVKEDDEGEHELNEIQLCVDVIMMVKFRSKERNEREWQKIFDDVVRARSSLMALVEVENVDELLKAQTHVLNQILNFVNSMSLKCAVQLGIPDIIHHHGQPISLSELVAALSIPSNKSDSLRRLMRLLVHSGFISIDKDAVEEESYLLTPSSRLLVKENPVSMLSFLLLRLDPIVVTPFHFLSDWFRQDKPTAFKIAHGTTFWDFANQNSRFNGIFNEAMASDTRLLMSVVIKEYGEVFQGLRSLVDVGGGTGTTIRMISEAFPQVKCTILELPHVVAAMPEITTVESVGGDMFESIPQANAVLLKMRLSNLAFSSSFKFESYVAFNGSLDFSKKLSQWILHNWSDEDSVKILSRCKEAIPSKENGGKVIILDIVVKDEDKGEPELKETQLCFDMVMMVNFGSKERNEHEWQKIFVDAGFTEYKIKPVLGIRSIIEVYP
;
A
#
# COMPACT_ATOMS: atom_id res chain seq x y z
N MET A 1 -14.96 10.89 25.73
CA MET A 1 -14.72 11.39 24.36
C MET A 1 -15.90 10.85 23.57
N ALA A 2 -16.85 11.68 23.13
CA ALA A 2 -18.14 11.17 22.64
C ALA A 2 -17.94 10.13 21.53
N LEU A 3 -18.59 8.96 21.68
CA LEU A 3 -18.58 7.91 20.66
C LEU A 3 -19.01 8.53 19.32
N VAL A 4 -18.21 8.32 18.29
CA VAL A 4 -18.51 8.84 16.96
C VAL A 4 -19.75 8.11 16.46
N LYS A 5 -20.79 8.86 16.11
CA LYS A 5 -22.03 8.28 15.58
C LYS A 5 -21.74 7.70 14.21
N VAL A 6 -21.56 6.38 14.13
CA VAL A 6 -21.38 5.67 12.86
C VAL A 6 -22.75 5.31 12.32
N GLU A 7 -23.20 5.98 11.25
CA GLU A 7 -24.54 5.72 10.68
C GLU A 7 -24.58 4.43 9.85
N ASN A 8 -23.54 4.17 9.06
CA ASN A 8 -23.38 2.94 8.27
C ASN A 8 -22.00 2.31 8.50
N VAL A 9 -21.94 1.18 9.21
CA VAL A 9 -20.67 0.53 9.56
C VAL A 9 -20.04 -0.22 8.40
N ASP A 10 -20.86 -0.87 7.56
CA ASP A 10 -20.35 -1.62 6.40
C ASP A 10 -19.64 -0.68 5.41
N GLU A 11 -20.29 0.45 5.09
CA GLU A 11 -19.70 1.50 4.26
C GLU A 11 -18.43 2.10 4.89
N LEU A 12 -18.42 2.33 6.21
CA LEU A 12 -17.24 2.82 6.92
C LEU A 12 -16.07 1.83 6.86
N LEU A 13 -16.32 0.53 7.05
CA LEU A 13 -15.29 -0.51 6.99
C LEU A 13 -14.75 -0.70 5.57
N LYS A 14 -15.61 -0.60 4.55
CA LYS A 14 -15.19 -0.59 3.13
C LYS A 14 -14.34 0.64 2.81
N ALA A 15 -14.78 1.82 3.24
CA ALA A 15 -14.02 3.06 3.09
C ALA A 15 -12.65 2.99 3.80
N GLN A 16 -12.61 2.45 5.02
CA GLN A 16 -11.37 2.22 5.76
C GLN A 16 -10.45 1.25 5.01
N ALA A 17 -10.97 0.10 4.57
CA ALA A 17 -10.20 -0.89 3.83
C ALA A 17 -9.58 -0.29 2.56
N HIS A 18 -10.34 0.52 1.83
CA HIS A 18 -9.87 1.21 0.64
C HIS A 18 -8.72 2.19 0.95
N VAL A 19 -8.84 3.02 2.01
CA VAL A 19 -7.74 3.89 2.46
C VAL A 19 -6.51 3.08 2.86
N LEU A 20 -6.69 1.97 3.59
CA LEU A 20 -5.60 1.10 4.02
C LEU A 20 -4.87 0.50 2.82
N ASN A 21 -5.62 -0.06 1.86
CA ASN A 21 -5.08 -0.63 0.63
C ASN A 21 -4.23 0.40 -0.12
N GLN A 22 -4.77 1.60 -0.38
CA GLN A 22 -4.04 2.65 -1.09
C GLN A 22 -2.78 3.12 -0.34
N SER A 23 -2.79 3.09 1.00
CA SER A 23 -1.63 3.46 1.84
C SER A 23 -0.48 2.46 1.81
N VAL A 24 -0.72 1.23 1.36
CA VAL A 24 0.28 0.16 1.29
C VAL A 24 0.50 -0.37 -0.12
N ASN A 25 -0.24 0.12 -1.12
CA ASN A 25 -0.17 -0.39 -2.49
C ASN A 25 1.26 -0.34 -3.07
N PHE A 26 2.07 0.67 -2.73
CA PHE A 26 3.49 0.73 -3.13
C PHE A 26 4.33 -0.51 -2.75
N ILE A 27 3.90 -1.30 -1.75
CA ILE A 27 4.59 -2.53 -1.32
C ILE A 27 4.59 -3.56 -2.46
N ASN A 28 3.55 -3.61 -3.29
CA ASN A 28 3.49 -4.46 -4.47
C ASN A 28 4.65 -4.17 -5.43
N SER A 29 4.87 -2.90 -5.77
CA SER A 29 5.98 -2.46 -6.61
C SER A 29 7.35 -2.80 -6.00
N MET A 30 7.50 -2.61 -4.68
CA MET A 30 8.76 -2.92 -3.99
C MET A 30 9.02 -4.43 -3.87
N SER A 31 7.97 -5.22 -3.73
CA SER A 31 8.04 -6.67 -3.62
C SER A 31 8.41 -7.30 -4.96
N LEU A 32 7.79 -6.84 -6.05
CA LEU A 32 8.16 -7.25 -7.40
C LEU A 32 9.63 -6.89 -7.70
N LYS A 33 10.02 -5.65 -7.40
CA LYS A 33 11.43 -5.22 -7.50
C LYS A 33 12.36 -6.15 -6.72
N CYS A 34 12.00 -6.49 -5.48
CA CYS A 34 12.80 -7.40 -4.66
C CYS A 34 12.94 -8.78 -5.31
N ALA A 35 11.84 -9.37 -5.79
CA ALA A 35 11.86 -10.69 -6.43
C ALA A 35 12.75 -10.70 -7.68
N VAL A 36 12.67 -9.66 -8.51
CA VAL A 36 13.54 -9.47 -9.68
C VAL A 36 15.00 -9.31 -9.26
N GLN A 37 15.31 -8.46 -8.28
CA GLN A 37 16.69 -8.26 -7.81
C GLN A 37 17.32 -9.50 -7.18
N LEU A 38 16.50 -10.36 -6.59
CA LEU A 38 16.92 -11.66 -6.08
C LEU A 38 17.18 -12.67 -7.20
N GLY A 39 16.64 -12.48 -8.41
CA GLY A 39 16.72 -13.44 -9.52
C GLY A 39 15.70 -14.57 -9.40
N ILE A 40 14.61 -14.39 -8.64
CA ILE A 40 13.58 -15.41 -8.44
C ILE A 40 12.98 -15.88 -9.78
N PRO A 41 12.55 -14.99 -10.69
CA PRO A 41 12.00 -15.41 -11.99
C PRO A 41 13.01 -16.25 -12.80
N ASP A 42 14.28 -15.84 -12.83
CA ASP A 42 15.33 -16.53 -13.60
C ASP A 42 15.60 -17.93 -13.07
N ILE A 43 15.68 -18.08 -11.75
CA ILE A 43 15.90 -19.37 -11.11
C ILE A 43 14.72 -20.31 -11.39
N ILE A 44 13.49 -19.83 -11.24
CA ILE A 44 12.29 -20.62 -11.54
C ILE A 44 12.28 -21.05 -13.01
N HIS A 45 12.58 -20.13 -13.93
CA HIS A 45 12.60 -20.39 -15.36
C HIS A 45 13.66 -21.44 -15.74
N HIS A 46 14.91 -21.23 -15.33
CA HIS A 46 16.02 -22.15 -15.64
C HIS A 46 15.87 -23.53 -14.99
N HIS A 47 15.13 -23.63 -13.88
CA HIS A 47 14.89 -24.90 -13.21
C HIS A 47 14.01 -25.85 -14.04
N GLY A 48 13.16 -25.33 -14.94
CA GLY A 48 12.40 -26.12 -15.92
C GLY A 48 11.31 -27.06 -15.35
N ARG A 49 11.08 -27.05 -14.03
CA ARG A 49 10.04 -27.78 -13.31
C ARG A 49 9.62 -27.01 -12.06
N LEU A 50 8.55 -27.47 -11.39
CA LEU A 50 8.17 -26.96 -10.06
C LEU A 50 9.38 -26.97 -9.11
N ILE A 51 9.70 -25.80 -8.57
CA ILE A 51 10.75 -25.60 -7.59
C ILE A 51 10.14 -25.56 -6.20
N THR A 52 10.73 -26.28 -5.25
CA THR A 52 10.35 -26.20 -3.84
C THR A 52 10.94 -24.95 -3.20
N LEU A 53 10.33 -24.46 -2.12
CA LEU A 53 10.90 -23.34 -1.37
C LEU A 53 12.34 -23.62 -0.91
N SER A 54 12.65 -24.85 -0.52
CA SER A 54 14.01 -25.25 -0.09
C SER A 54 15.03 -25.16 -1.23
N GLU A 55 14.66 -25.65 -2.43
CA GLU A 55 15.49 -25.52 -3.64
C GLU A 55 15.71 -24.05 -4.00
N LEU A 56 14.66 -23.22 -3.92
CA LEU A 56 14.75 -21.80 -4.22
C LEU A 56 15.64 -21.04 -3.21
N VAL A 57 15.48 -21.29 -1.91
CA VAL A 57 16.35 -20.70 -0.85
C VAL A 57 17.81 -21.07 -1.11
N THR A 58 18.07 -22.33 -1.48
CA THR A 58 19.42 -22.81 -1.79
C THR A 58 19.99 -22.11 -3.03
N ALA A 59 19.20 -22.02 -4.11
CA ALA A 59 19.61 -21.38 -5.37
C ALA A 59 19.87 -19.87 -5.19
N LEU A 60 19.12 -19.20 -4.31
CA LEU A 60 19.28 -17.78 -4.00
C LEU A 60 20.41 -17.49 -3.00
N ALA A 61 21.01 -18.53 -2.38
CA ALA A 61 21.95 -18.40 -1.28
C ALA A 61 21.41 -17.51 -0.12
N ILE A 62 20.11 -17.60 0.16
CA ILE A 62 19.47 -16.85 1.26
C ILE A 62 19.72 -17.58 2.59
N PRO A 63 20.03 -16.87 3.70
CA PRO A 63 20.13 -17.46 5.02
C PRO A 63 18.90 -18.29 5.39
N SER A 64 19.09 -19.49 5.97
CA SER A 64 18.01 -20.44 6.24
C SER A 64 16.93 -19.90 7.18
N ASN A 65 17.30 -19.01 8.11
CA ASN A 65 16.39 -18.28 8.99
C ASN A 65 15.46 -17.29 8.26
N LYS A 66 15.67 -17.06 6.95
CA LYS A 66 14.81 -16.21 6.09
C LYS A 66 13.95 -17.00 5.10
N SER A 67 13.94 -18.32 5.17
CA SER A 67 13.10 -19.18 4.32
C SER A 67 11.61 -18.83 4.43
N ASP A 68 11.12 -18.59 5.65
CA ASP A 68 9.72 -18.20 5.87
C ASP A 68 9.41 -16.79 5.32
N ASN A 69 10.35 -15.86 5.46
CA ASN A 69 10.24 -14.52 4.88
C ASN A 69 10.16 -14.56 3.35
N LEU A 70 10.90 -15.47 2.70
CA LEU A 70 10.84 -15.66 1.25
C LEU A 70 9.47 -16.22 0.84
N ARG A 71 8.94 -17.18 1.60
CA ARG A 71 7.58 -17.72 1.38
C ARG A 71 6.52 -16.62 1.45
N ARG A 72 6.63 -15.70 2.42
CA ARG A 72 5.71 -14.56 2.59
C ARG A 72 5.76 -13.60 1.41
N LEU A 73 6.96 -13.24 0.94
CA LEU A 73 7.16 -12.44 -0.28
C LEU A 73 6.51 -13.12 -1.50
N MET A 74 6.73 -14.43 -1.67
CA MET A 74 6.18 -15.20 -2.77
C MET A 74 4.65 -15.24 -2.72
N ARG A 75 4.05 -15.41 -1.54
CA ARG A 75 2.60 -15.40 -1.35
C ARG A 75 1.97 -14.06 -1.75
N LEU A 76 2.57 -12.92 -1.37
CA LEU A 76 2.10 -11.60 -1.80
C LEU A 76 2.08 -11.48 -3.33
N LEU A 77 3.15 -11.93 -3.98
CA LEU A 77 3.28 -11.92 -5.43
C LEU A 77 2.49 -13.05 -6.12
N ARG A 78 1.73 -13.85 -5.36
CA ARG A 78 0.98 -15.01 -5.84
C ARG A 78 1.85 -16.03 -6.59
N LEU A 79 3.10 -16.15 -6.16
CA LEU A 79 4.10 -17.10 -6.66
C LEU A 79 4.13 -18.35 -5.76
N GLU A 80 3.00 -19.02 -5.48
CA GLU A 80 3.02 -20.22 -4.63
C GLU A 80 3.50 -21.47 -5.40
N PRO A 81 4.39 -22.30 -4.81
CA PRO A 81 4.88 -23.51 -5.44
C PRO A 81 3.89 -24.68 -5.26
N THR A 82 2.70 -24.66 -5.88
CA THR A 82 1.85 -25.88 -6.02
C THR A 82 0.89 -25.91 -7.24
N ALA A 83 0.88 -27.09 -7.89
CA ALA A 83 -0.12 -27.73 -8.78
C ALA A 83 -0.63 -27.06 -10.07
N LYS A 84 -0.63 -25.74 -10.24
CA LYS A 84 -1.01 -25.11 -11.52
C LYS A 84 0.20 -24.38 -12.11
N ALA A 85 0.65 -24.89 -13.24
CA ALA A 85 1.85 -24.45 -13.94
C ALA A 85 1.94 -22.93 -14.12
N PHE A 86 3.16 -22.38 -14.08
CA PHE A 86 3.52 -21.33 -15.02
C PHE A 86 3.51 -21.97 -16.41
N LYS A 87 2.35 -22.03 -17.06
CA LYS A 87 2.31 -22.14 -18.51
C LYS A 87 2.22 -20.73 -19.01
N ILE A 88 3.34 -20.23 -19.53
CA ILE A 88 3.29 -19.27 -20.61
C ILE A 88 3.40 -20.12 -21.86
N ALA A 89 2.33 -20.19 -22.65
CA ALA A 89 2.42 -20.79 -23.97
C ALA A 89 3.39 -19.96 -24.82
N HIS A 90 4.35 -20.64 -25.45
CA HIS A 90 5.18 -20.14 -26.56
C HIS A 90 6.27 -19.08 -26.30
N GLY A 91 7.01 -19.20 -25.19
CA GLY A 91 8.47 -18.95 -25.24
C GLY A 91 8.97 -17.53 -25.07
N THR A 92 8.20 -16.62 -24.48
CA THR A 92 8.73 -15.38 -23.86
C THR A 92 8.19 -15.30 -22.44
N THR A 93 9.04 -14.99 -21.47
CA THR A 93 8.66 -15.01 -20.04
C THR A 93 8.91 -13.64 -19.39
N LEU A 94 8.43 -13.42 -18.16
CA LEU A 94 8.72 -12.24 -17.29
C LEU A 94 10.23 -11.85 -17.27
N TRP A 95 11.07 -12.81 -17.64
CA TRP A 95 12.49 -12.79 -17.93
C TRP A 95 12.94 -11.76 -18.99
N ASP A 96 12.23 -11.61 -20.12
CA ASP A 96 12.66 -10.69 -21.20
C ASP A 96 12.57 -9.22 -20.75
N PHE A 97 11.71 -8.94 -19.77
CA PHE A 97 11.51 -7.62 -19.18
C PHE A 97 12.50 -7.30 -18.05
N ALA A 98 12.95 -8.31 -17.30
CA ALA A 98 13.71 -8.14 -16.06
C ALA A 98 15.25 -8.16 -16.22
N ASN A 99 15.78 -8.69 -17.32
CA ASN A 99 17.17 -9.16 -17.38
C ASN A 99 18.26 -8.17 -17.84
N GLN A 100 18.03 -6.87 -17.87
CA GLN A 100 19.05 -5.94 -18.38
C GLN A 100 19.27 -4.75 -17.46
N HIS A 101 20.16 -4.92 -16.46
CA HIS A 101 20.51 -3.86 -15.53
C HIS A 101 22.03 -3.74 -15.26
N THR A 102 22.64 -2.69 -15.84
CA THR A 102 23.63 -1.85 -15.15
C THR A 102 23.52 -0.41 -15.64
N LYS A 103 23.60 0.55 -14.70
CA LYS A 103 23.72 2.02 -14.86
C LYS A 103 22.52 2.75 -15.50
N PHE A 104 22.11 3.82 -14.82
CA PHE A 104 20.85 4.56 -14.97
C PHE A 104 20.47 5.02 -16.39
N ASN A 105 21.43 5.30 -17.28
CA ASN A 105 21.15 5.69 -18.66
C ASN A 105 20.86 4.49 -19.58
N ASP A 106 21.47 3.34 -19.32
CA ASP A 106 21.28 2.14 -20.15
C ASP A 106 19.93 1.48 -19.81
N ASN A 107 19.49 1.54 -18.55
CA ASN A 107 18.19 1.02 -18.11
C ASN A 107 16.99 1.70 -18.80
N PHE A 108 17.05 3.02 -19.04
CA PHE A 108 15.96 3.73 -19.72
C PHE A 108 15.91 3.37 -21.21
N ASN A 109 17.06 3.44 -21.89
CA ASN A 109 17.16 3.13 -23.32
C ASN A 109 16.79 1.67 -23.61
N GLU A 110 17.20 0.73 -22.75
CA GLU A 110 16.89 -0.69 -22.92
C GLU A 110 15.44 -1.02 -22.53
N ALA A 111 14.85 -0.35 -21.54
CA ALA A 111 13.42 -0.48 -21.26
C ALA A 111 12.58 -0.02 -22.46
N MET A 112 12.93 1.14 -23.06
CA MET A 112 12.29 1.62 -24.28
C MET A 112 12.53 0.68 -25.46
N ALA A 113 13.73 0.10 -25.60
CA ALA A 113 14.04 -0.88 -26.65
C ALA A 113 13.29 -2.20 -26.46
N SER A 114 13.10 -2.66 -25.22
CA SER A 114 12.33 -3.87 -24.90
C SER A 114 10.86 -3.70 -25.23
N ASP A 115 10.27 -2.57 -24.83
CA ASP A 115 8.89 -2.22 -25.16
C ASP A 115 8.70 -2.08 -26.69
N THR A 116 9.66 -1.45 -27.38
CA THR A 116 9.70 -1.41 -28.85
C THR A 116 9.78 -2.81 -29.46
N ARG A 117 10.59 -3.73 -28.93
CA ARG A 117 10.70 -5.11 -29.43
C ARG A 117 9.39 -5.89 -29.26
N LEU A 118 8.75 -5.75 -28.09
CA LEU A 118 7.45 -6.35 -27.84
C LEU A 118 6.41 -5.79 -28.80
N LEU A 119 6.29 -4.47 -28.91
CA LEU A 119 5.37 -3.80 -29.82
C LEU A 119 5.61 -4.24 -31.28
N MET A 120 6.87 -4.33 -31.70
CA MET A 120 7.23 -4.84 -33.03
C MET A 120 6.93 -6.33 -33.23
N SER A 121 6.88 -7.13 -32.17
CA SER A 121 6.46 -8.53 -32.24
C SER A 121 4.95 -8.65 -32.44
N VAL A 122 4.15 -7.77 -31.82
CA VAL A 122 2.71 -7.68 -32.06
C VAL A 122 2.44 -7.11 -33.46
N VAL A 123 3.19 -6.09 -33.91
CA VAL A 123 3.15 -5.49 -35.26
C VAL A 123 3.23 -6.51 -36.40
N LYS A 124 3.98 -7.61 -36.23
CA LYS A 124 4.03 -8.69 -37.23
C LYS A 124 2.67 -9.36 -37.48
N GLU A 125 1.76 -9.34 -36.51
CA GLU A 125 0.39 -9.85 -36.64
C GLU A 125 -0.57 -8.81 -37.24
N TYR A 126 -0.27 -7.50 -37.15
CA TYR A 126 -1.04 -6.40 -37.77
C TYR A 126 -0.64 -6.11 -39.23
N GLY A 127 -0.39 -7.16 -40.03
CA GLY A 127 0.13 -7.05 -41.40
C GLY A 127 -0.63 -6.09 -42.33
N GLU A 128 -1.90 -5.79 -42.03
CA GLU A 128 -2.76 -4.84 -42.78
C GLU A 128 -2.32 -3.37 -42.64
N VAL A 129 -1.92 -2.91 -41.45
CA VAL A 129 -1.51 -1.52 -41.23
C VAL A 129 -0.24 -1.20 -42.01
N PHE A 130 0.67 -2.19 -42.08
CA PHE A 130 1.97 -2.13 -42.73
C PHE A 130 1.95 -2.64 -44.19
N GLN A 131 0.79 -3.07 -44.69
CA GLN A 131 0.66 -3.63 -46.02
C GLN A 131 0.98 -2.57 -47.10
N GLY A 132 1.85 -2.93 -48.04
CA GLY A 132 2.26 -2.05 -49.15
C GLY A 132 3.34 -1.02 -48.80
N LEU A 133 3.81 -0.96 -47.55
CA LEU A 133 4.96 -0.13 -47.18
C LEU A 133 6.26 -0.72 -47.76
N LYS A 134 7.06 0.13 -48.43
CA LYS A 134 8.36 -0.26 -49.03
C LYS A 134 9.55 -0.03 -48.10
N SER A 135 9.40 0.88 -47.13
CA SER A 135 10.39 1.22 -46.12
C SER A 135 9.69 1.78 -44.90
N LEU A 136 10.29 1.57 -43.72
CA LEU A 136 9.83 2.09 -42.43
C LEU A 136 10.99 2.85 -41.79
N VAL A 137 10.73 4.04 -41.28
CA VAL A 137 11.70 4.86 -40.55
C VAL A 137 11.14 5.09 -39.16
N ASP A 138 11.86 4.62 -38.15
CA ASP A 138 11.52 4.82 -36.76
C ASP A 138 12.13 6.15 -36.27
N VAL A 139 11.26 7.04 -35.77
CA VAL A 139 11.60 8.38 -35.31
C VAL A 139 11.65 8.45 -33.78
N GLY A 140 11.54 7.31 -33.07
CA GLY A 140 11.49 7.26 -31.59
C GLY A 140 12.09 6.02 -30.92
N GLY A 141 12.25 4.89 -31.61
CA GLY A 141 12.75 3.65 -31.03
C GLY A 141 14.24 3.69 -30.72
N GLY A 142 14.57 3.28 -29.51
CA GLY A 142 15.84 3.52 -28.83
C GLY A 142 17.07 2.78 -29.35
N THR A 143 17.29 2.66 -30.67
CA THR A 143 18.55 2.13 -31.22
C THR A 143 19.53 3.26 -31.54
N GLY A 144 20.81 3.02 -31.19
CA GLY A 144 21.80 4.03 -30.78
C GLY A 144 22.31 5.06 -31.80
N THR A 145 21.67 5.25 -32.96
CA THR A 145 22.00 6.34 -33.89
C THR A 145 20.92 7.41 -33.97
N THR A 146 19.66 7.08 -33.73
CA THR A 146 18.53 8.03 -33.77
C THR A 146 18.47 8.91 -32.52
N ILE A 147 18.90 8.39 -31.36
CA ILE A 147 18.86 9.10 -30.07
C ILE A 147 19.75 10.35 -30.06
N ARG A 148 20.83 10.44 -30.83
CA ARG A 148 21.66 11.66 -30.79
C ARG A 148 21.01 12.87 -31.48
N MET A 149 20.03 12.64 -32.36
CA MET A 149 19.17 13.70 -32.92
C MET A 149 17.88 13.91 -32.11
N ILE A 150 17.45 12.90 -31.33
CA ILE A 150 16.22 12.95 -30.53
C ILE A 150 16.49 13.27 -29.05
N SER A 151 17.72 13.18 -28.54
CA SER A 151 18.05 13.55 -27.15
C SER A 151 17.94 15.06 -26.91
N GLU A 152 17.87 15.86 -27.98
CA GLU A 152 17.50 17.28 -27.93
C GLU A 152 15.99 17.51 -28.17
N ALA A 153 15.23 16.48 -28.57
CA ALA A 153 13.81 16.52 -28.94
C ALA A 153 12.87 15.70 -28.03
N PHE A 154 13.40 14.81 -27.18
CA PHE A 154 12.67 14.33 -26.02
C PHE A 154 12.42 15.54 -25.13
N LEU A 155 11.17 15.69 -24.68
CA LEU A 155 10.67 16.73 -23.78
C LEU A 155 10.16 17.98 -24.53
N GLN A 156 8.85 18.04 -24.83
CA GLN A 156 7.92 19.07 -24.34
C GLN A 156 6.62 19.18 -25.18
N GLY A 157 5.47 19.30 -24.50
CA GLY A 157 4.23 19.95 -25.01
C GLY A 157 3.56 19.45 -26.31
N ASP A 158 2.38 19.99 -26.60
CA ASP A 158 1.65 19.71 -27.86
C ASP A 158 2.33 20.38 -29.07
N GLU A 159 3.03 21.50 -28.86
CA GLU A 159 3.72 22.24 -29.92
C GLU A 159 4.86 21.44 -30.56
N ASP A 160 5.65 20.68 -29.79
CA ASP A 160 6.74 19.91 -30.35
C ASP A 160 6.24 18.64 -31.04
N CYS A 161 5.16 18.02 -30.55
CA CYS A 161 4.43 16.99 -31.28
C CYS A 161 4.00 17.49 -32.67
N VAL A 162 3.41 18.69 -32.74
CA VAL A 162 3.05 19.31 -34.03
C VAL A 162 4.28 19.54 -34.91
N LYS A 163 5.41 20.00 -34.36
CA LYS A 163 6.66 20.20 -35.13
C LYS A 163 7.20 18.88 -35.69
N ILE A 164 7.23 17.82 -34.88
CA ILE A 164 7.68 16.49 -35.28
C ILE A 164 6.78 15.96 -36.39
N LEU A 165 5.46 16.01 -36.21
CA LEU A 165 4.50 15.51 -37.19
C LEU A 165 4.55 16.30 -38.51
N LYS A 166 4.80 17.61 -38.47
CA LYS A 166 5.06 18.41 -39.67
C LYS A 166 6.31 17.92 -40.42
N ARG A 167 7.41 17.64 -39.72
CA ARG A 167 8.62 17.07 -40.33
C ARG A 167 8.40 15.66 -40.89
N CYS A 168 7.68 14.80 -40.17
CA CYS A 168 7.32 13.47 -40.66
C CYS A 168 6.48 13.55 -41.92
N LYS A 169 5.52 14.48 -41.98
CA LYS A 169 4.70 14.75 -43.17
C LYS A 169 5.54 15.24 -44.35
N GLU A 170 6.51 16.12 -44.13
CA GLU A 170 7.44 16.60 -45.16
C GLU A 170 8.35 15.49 -45.69
N ALA A 171 8.70 14.51 -44.85
CA ALA A 171 9.51 13.36 -45.22
C ALA A 171 8.77 12.30 -46.06
N ILE A 172 7.44 12.36 -46.12
CA ILE A 172 6.63 11.42 -46.91
C ILE A 172 6.69 11.80 -48.41
N PRO A 173 7.02 10.85 -49.31
CA PRO A 173 6.98 11.08 -50.75
C PRO A 173 5.59 11.54 -51.24
N SER A 174 5.55 12.37 -52.29
CA SER A 174 4.32 13.03 -52.80
C SER A 174 3.11 12.10 -52.99
N LYS A 175 1.90 12.70 -52.93
CA LYS A 175 0.56 12.08 -52.88
C LYS A 175 0.28 10.86 -53.78
N GLU A 176 1.04 10.66 -54.86
CA GLU A 176 0.88 9.51 -55.76
C GLU A 176 1.40 8.17 -55.17
N ASN A 177 2.22 8.20 -54.11
CA ASN A 177 2.89 6.99 -53.57
C ASN A 177 2.42 6.52 -52.17
N GLY A 178 1.33 7.06 -51.62
CA GLY A 178 0.63 6.45 -50.48
C GLY A 178 1.43 6.29 -49.17
N GLY A 179 2.31 7.24 -48.81
CA GLY A 179 3.03 7.18 -47.54
C GLY A 179 2.14 7.49 -46.32
N LYS A 180 2.43 6.84 -45.18
CA LYS A 180 1.69 6.97 -43.92
C LYS A 180 2.63 7.43 -42.80
N VAL A 181 2.13 8.24 -41.87
CA VAL A 181 2.73 8.40 -40.53
C VAL A 181 1.96 7.47 -39.60
N ILE A 182 2.67 6.58 -38.92
CA ILE A 182 2.08 5.71 -37.90
C ILE A 182 2.53 6.25 -36.55
N ILE A 183 1.58 6.58 -35.68
CA ILE A 183 1.84 6.92 -34.29
C ILE A 183 1.41 5.73 -33.44
N MET A 184 2.33 5.26 -32.62
CA MET A 184 2.09 4.25 -31.61
C MET A 184 2.36 4.91 -30.28
N ASP A 185 1.30 5.12 -29.50
CA ASP A 185 1.40 5.82 -28.21
C ASP A 185 0.31 5.33 -27.26
N ILE A 186 0.48 5.61 -25.97
CA ILE A 186 -0.54 5.34 -24.96
C ILE A 186 -1.65 6.40 -25.12
N VAL A 187 -2.86 5.95 -25.41
CA VAL A 187 -4.03 6.83 -25.55
C VAL A 187 -4.92 6.69 -24.32
N VAL A 188 -5.00 7.74 -23.52
CA VAL A 188 -5.84 7.79 -22.32
C VAL A 188 -7.31 7.75 -22.75
N LYS A 189 -8.06 6.75 -22.28
CA LYS A 189 -9.52 6.67 -22.52
C LYS A 189 -10.27 7.69 -21.67
N GLU A 190 -11.27 8.35 -22.25
CA GLU A 190 -12.13 9.32 -21.53
C GLU A 190 -13.36 8.65 -20.87
N ASP A 191 -13.74 7.45 -21.31
CA ASP A 191 -14.95 6.74 -20.86
C ASP A 191 -14.61 5.47 -20.04
N ASP A 192 -15.44 5.18 -19.04
CA ASP A 192 -15.35 4.00 -18.14
C ASP A 192 -15.68 2.65 -18.82
N GLU A 193 -15.95 2.63 -20.13
CA GLU A 193 -16.40 1.43 -20.87
C GLU A 193 -15.27 0.45 -21.26
N GLY A 194 -14.10 0.54 -20.61
CA GLY A 194 -12.92 -0.32 -20.85
C GLY A 194 -12.60 -1.30 -19.72
N GLU A 195 -11.62 -2.19 -19.93
CA GLU A 195 -11.03 -2.98 -18.85
C GLU A 195 -10.39 -2.05 -17.80
N HIS A 196 -10.94 -2.06 -16.58
CA HIS A 196 -10.57 -1.17 -15.47
C HIS A 196 -9.04 -1.09 -15.22
N GLU A 197 -8.35 -2.22 -15.37
CA GLU A 197 -6.90 -2.34 -15.17
C GLU A 197 -6.07 -1.57 -16.21
N LEU A 198 -6.49 -1.55 -17.48
CA LEU A 198 -5.76 -0.83 -18.53
C LEU A 198 -5.86 0.68 -18.34
N ASN A 199 -7.04 1.18 -17.95
CA ASN A 199 -7.25 2.60 -17.68
C ASN A 199 -6.34 3.09 -16.53
N GLU A 200 -6.13 2.28 -15.49
CA GLU A 200 -5.26 2.61 -14.36
C GLU A 200 -3.81 2.83 -14.77
N ILE A 201 -3.26 1.92 -15.59
CA ILE A 201 -1.90 2.02 -16.13
C ILE A 201 -1.72 3.32 -16.88
N GLN A 202 -2.65 3.65 -17.77
CA GLN A 202 -2.60 4.86 -18.59
C GLN A 202 -2.55 6.12 -17.72
N LEU A 203 -3.39 6.19 -16.68
CA LEU A 203 -3.41 7.31 -15.74
C LEU A 203 -2.14 7.38 -14.89
N CYS A 204 -1.60 6.25 -14.45
CA CYS A 204 -0.35 6.20 -13.70
C CYS A 204 0.86 6.63 -14.55
N VAL A 205 0.94 6.19 -15.81
CA VAL A 205 1.96 6.63 -16.76
C VAL A 205 1.82 8.13 -17.02
N ASP A 206 0.59 8.63 -17.17
CA ASP A 206 0.37 10.07 -17.30
C ASP A 206 0.93 10.83 -16.09
N VAL A 207 0.64 10.41 -14.85
CA VAL A 207 1.25 11.04 -13.66
C VAL A 207 2.79 10.96 -13.68
N ILE A 208 3.40 9.89 -14.21
CA ILE A 208 4.86 9.80 -14.38
C ILE A 208 5.36 10.82 -15.39
N MET A 209 4.68 10.99 -16.53
CA MET A 209 5.02 11.98 -17.56
C MET A 209 4.99 13.40 -17.02
N MET A 210 4.03 13.70 -16.13
CA MET A 210 3.95 14.96 -15.41
C MET A 210 5.20 15.21 -14.57
N VAL A 211 5.59 14.22 -13.75
CA VAL A 211 6.63 14.36 -12.72
C VAL A 211 8.04 14.33 -13.32
N LYS A 212 8.27 13.49 -14.33
CA LYS A 212 9.61 13.22 -14.86
C LYS A 212 9.95 14.02 -16.10
N PHE A 213 8.95 14.30 -16.94
CA PHE A 213 9.21 14.73 -18.32
C PHE A 213 8.53 16.04 -18.70
N ARG A 214 7.82 16.71 -17.77
CA ARG A 214 7.00 17.91 -18.04
C ARG A 214 6.07 17.70 -19.26
N SER A 215 5.54 16.48 -19.39
CA SER A 215 4.74 16.03 -20.53
C SER A 215 3.41 15.44 -20.06
N LYS A 216 2.58 14.97 -20.99
CA LYS A 216 1.31 14.26 -20.75
C LYS A 216 1.10 13.13 -21.74
N GLU A 217 0.38 12.11 -21.30
CA GLU A 217 -0.32 11.19 -22.18
C GLU A 217 -1.60 11.87 -22.68
N ARG A 218 -2.00 11.55 -23.92
CA ARG A 218 -3.08 12.26 -24.61
C ARG A 218 -4.26 11.34 -24.85
N ASN A 219 -5.45 11.92 -24.79
CA ASN A 219 -6.64 11.23 -25.26
C ASN A 219 -6.87 11.40 -26.77
N GLU A 220 -7.86 10.71 -27.30
CA GLU A 220 -8.19 10.73 -28.74
C GLU A 220 -8.51 12.14 -29.25
N ARG A 221 -9.25 12.94 -28.47
CA ARG A 221 -9.63 14.32 -28.86
C ARG A 221 -8.41 15.24 -28.93
N GLU A 222 -7.49 15.11 -27.98
CA GLU A 222 -6.24 15.87 -27.97
C GLU A 222 -5.33 15.48 -29.14
N TRP A 223 -5.23 14.18 -29.44
CA TRP A 223 -4.55 13.71 -30.64
C TRP A 223 -5.19 14.25 -31.92
N GLN A 224 -6.52 14.21 -32.02
CA GLN A 224 -7.25 14.75 -33.17
C GLN A 224 -6.97 16.25 -33.37
N LYS A 225 -6.95 17.02 -32.29
CA LYS A 225 -6.59 18.45 -32.35
C LYS A 225 -5.17 18.66 -32.89
N ILE A 226 -4.19 17.89 -32.42
CA ILE A 226 -2.82 17.93 -32.94
C ILE A 226 -2.78 17.57 -34.42
N PHE A 227 -3.56 16.58 -34.85
CA PHE A 227 -3.65 16.20 -36.26
C PHE A 227 -4.28 17.31 -37.11
N ASP A 228 -5.34 17.96 -36.63
CA ASP A 228 -5.97 19.09 -37.32
C ASP A 228 -5.00 20.26 -37.50
N ASP A 229 -4.16 20.54 -36.49
CA ASP A 229 -3.10 21.56 -36.54
C ASP A 229 -1.97 21.23 -37.56
N VAL A 230 -1.79 19.94 -37.88
CA VAL A 230 -0.81 19.44 -38.86
C VAL A 230 -1.41 19.30 -40.26
N VAL A 231 -2.72 19.04 -40.38
CA VAL A 231 -3.39 18.63 -41.62
C VAL A 231 -4.69 19.41 -41.87
N ARG A 232 -4.67 20.41 -42.76
CA ARG A 232 -5.91 21.03 -43.30
C ARG A 232 -6.70 20.14 -44.30
N ALA A 233 -6.67 18.80 -44.18
CA ALA A 233 -7.45 17.89 -45.04
C ALA A 233 -7.55 16.45 -44.49
N ARG A 234 -8.80 15.96 -44.32
CA ARG A 234 -9.24 14.56 -44.06
C ARG A 234 -8.16 13.61 -43.49
N SER A 235 -8.06 13.55 -42.16
CA SER A 235 -7.56 12.39 -41.44
C SER A 235 -8.67 11.34 -41.34
N SER A 236 -8.38 10.08 -41.65
CA SER A 236 -9.16 8.94 -41.19
C SER A 236 -8.38 8.31 -40.05
N LEU A 237 -8.85 8.45 -38.81
CA LEU A 237 -8.39 7.64 -37.70
C LEU A 237 -8.82 6.20 -38.03
N MET A 238 -7.88 5.35 -38.45
CA MET A 238 -8.18 3.96 -38.74
C MET A 238 -8.34 3.25 -37.40
N ALA A 239 -9.45 2.51 -37.28
CA ALA A 239 -10.02 1.94 -36.08
C ALA A 239 -9.01 1.28 -35.12
N LEU A 240 -9.31 1.36 -33.82
CA LEU A 240 -8.83 0.40 -32.82
C LEU A 240 -9.13 -1.00 -33.35
N VAL A 241 -8.08 -1.72 -33.76
CA VAL A 241 -8.19 -3.12 -34.19
C VAL A 241 -8.08 -3.97 -32.92
N GLU A 242 -9.21 -4.49 -32.44
CA GLU A 242 -9.21 -5.57 -31.44
C GLU A 242 -8.69 -6.85 -32.10
N VAL A 243 -7.70 -7.48 -31.47
CA VAL A 243 -7.07 -8.70 -31.97
C VAL A 243 -7.33 -9.84 -31.01
N GLU A 244 -7.89 -10.93 -31.50
CA GLU A 244 -7.98 -12.20 -30.78
C GLU A 244 -6.68 -13.01 -30.95
N ASN A 245 -6.07 -13.46 -29.83
CA ASN A 245 -4.91 -14.37 -29.67
C ASN A 245 -3.54 -13.80 -29.25
N VAL A 246 -3.37 -12.49 -28.96
CA VAL A 246 -2.20 -11.97 -28.19
C VAL A 246 -2.55 -11.73 -26.71
N ASP A 247 -3.78 -12.07 -26.34
CA ASP A 247 -4.40 -11.84 -25.04
C ASP A 247 -3.53 -12.21 -23.85
N GLU A 248 -2.88 -13.37 -23.86
CA GLU A 248 -2.17 -13.87 -22.67
C GLU A 248 -0.92 -13.05 -22.36
N LEU A 249 -0.14 -12.66 -23.39
CA LEU A 249 1.06 -11.84 -23.23
C LEU A 249 0.71 -10.41 -22.82
N LEU A 250 -0.34 -9.83 -23.42
CA LEU A 250 -0.83 -8.49 -23.08
C LEU A 250 -1.44 -8.45 -21.68
N LYS A 251 -2.18 -9.48 -21.27
CA LYS A 251 -2.69 -9.64 -19.89
C LYS A 251 -1.54 -9.78 -18.89
N ALA A 252 -0.51 -10.55 -19.23
CA ALA A 252 0.70 -10.67 -18.39
C ALA A 252 1.46 -9.33 -18.27
N GLN A 253 1.61 -8.59 -19.37
CA GLN A 253 2.24 -7.27 -19.37
C GLN A 253 1.44 -6.27 -18.53
N THR A 254 0.11 -6.24 -18.71
CA THR A 254 -0.82 -5.40 -17.94
C THR A 254 -0.68 -5.68 -16.45
N HIS A 255 -0.69 -6.97 -16.06
CA HIS A 255 -0.50 -7.36 -14.67
C HIS A 255 0.84 -6.87 -14.10
N VAL A 256 1.95 -7.05 -14.84
CA VAL A 256 3.27 -6.57 -14.40
C VAL A 256 3.32 -5.05 -14.29
N LEU A 257 2.77 -4.33 -15.25
CA LEU A 257 2.72 -2.87 -15.25
C LEU A 257 1.90 -2.33 -14.08
N ASN A 258 0.76 -2.93 -13.77
CA ASN A 258 -0.03 -2.59 -12.58
C ASN A 258 0.80 -2.73 -11.30
N GLN A 259 1.50 -3.86 -11.14
CA GLN A 259 2.39 -4.08 -9.99
C GLN A 259 3.50 -3.03 -9.93
N ILE A 260 4.11 -2.68 -11.06
CA ILE A 260 5.15 -1.64 -11.14
C ILE A 260 4.60 -0.26 -10.77
N LEU A 261 3.38 0.06 -11.18
CA LEU A 261 2.79 1.40 -11.06
C LEU A 261 2.03 1.63 -9.75
N ASN A 262 1.77 0.60 -8.95
CA ASN A 262 1.10 0.71 -7.65
C ASN A 262 1.69 1.76 -6.69
N PHE A 263 2.98 2.12 -6.80
CA PHE A 263 3.53 3.23 -6.00
C PHE A 263 2.97 4.59 -6.41
N VAL A 264 2.59 4.80 -7.68
CA VAL A 264 2.02 6.05 -8.20
C VAL A 264 0.69 6.34 -7.52
N ASN A 265 -0.14 5.32 -7.33
CA ASN A 265 -1.39 5.36 -6.58
C ASN A 265 -1.20 5.87 -5.15
N SER A 266 -0.32 5.23 -4.37
CA SER A 266 -0.01 5.66 -3.01
C SER A 266 0.52 7.10 -2.96
N MET A 267 1.45 7.46 -3.84
CA MET A 267 2.07 8.80 -3.84
C MET A 267 1.12 9.89 -4.30
N SER A 268 0.18 9.57 -5.21
CA SER A 268 -0.86 10.50 -5.67
C SER A 268 -1.85 10.81 -4.55
N LEU A 269 -2.31 9.80 -3.81
CA LEU A 269 -3.16 10.03 -2.64
C LEU A 269 -2.44 10.85 -1.56
N LYS A 270 -1.16 10.55 -1.30
CA LYS A 270 -0.34 11.36 -0.38
C LYS A 270 -0.26 12.82 -0.83
N CYS A 271 -0.03 13.06 -2.12
CA CYS A 271 0.03 14.40 -2.69
C CYS A 271 -1.30 15.14 -2.46
N ALA A 272 -2.42 14.51 -2.79
CA ALA A 272 -3.76 15.09 -2.62
C ALA A 272 -4.02 15.54 -1.18
N VAL A 273 -3.65 14.69 -0.22
CA VAL A 273 -3.78 14.96 1.20
C VAL A 273 -2.82 16.06 1.68
N GLN A 274 -1.57 16.07 1.21
CA GLN A 274 -0.61 17.12 1.55
C GLN A 274 -0.99 18.49 0.98
N LEU A 275 -1.68 18.51 -0.16
CA LEU A 275 -2.27 19.71 -0.74
C LEU A 275 -3.51 20.20 0.04
N GLY A 276 -4.13 19.35 0.86
CA GLY A 276 -5.37 19.68 1.58
C GLY A 276 -6.63 19.54 0.71
N ILE A 277 -6.57 18.77 -0.38
CA ILE A 277 -7.71 18.57 -1.28
C ILE A 277 -8.94 18.05 -0.53
N PRO A 278 -8.85 17.00 0.32
CA PRO A 278 -10.03 16.51 1.03
C PRO A 278 -10.68 17.57 1.92
N ASP A 279 -9.88 18.35 2.65
CA ASP A 279 -10.37 19.40 3.54
C ASP A 279 -11.06 20.53 2.75
N ILE A 280 -10.47 20.98 1.64
CA ILE A 280 -11.05 22.04 0.81
C ILE A 280 -12.39 21.62 0.22
N ILE A 281 -12.48 20.41 -0.35
CA ILE A 281 -13.76 19.92 -0.91
C ILE A 281 -14.79 19.77 0.22
N HIS A 282 -14.36 19.28 1.40
CA HIS A 282 -15.25 19.16 2.56
C HIS A 282 -15.81 20.50 3.03
N HIS A 283 -14.95 21.50 3.21
CA HIS A 283 -15.34 22.84 3.67
C HIS A 283 -16.14 23.62 2.61
N HIS A 284 -15.97 23.30 1.33
CA HIS A 284 -16.79 23.87 0.26
C HIS A 284 -18.26 23.44 0.36
N GLY A 285 -18.55 22.21 0.80
CA GLY A 285 -19.89 21.73 1.10
C GLY A 285 -20.77 21.33 -0.10
N GLN A 286 -20.33 21.64 -1.33
CA GLN A 286 -20.97 21.24 -2.60
C GLN A 286 -19.89 20.82 -3.63
N PRO A 287 -20.25 20.24 -4.81
CA PRO A 287 -19.27 19.97 -5.85
C PRO A 287 -18.39 21.20 -6.13
N ILE A 288 -17.07 21.00 -6.20
CA ILE A 288 -16.11 22.09 -6.49
C ILE A 288 -15.56 21.92 -7.90
N SER A 289 -15.61 22.97 -8.70
CA SER A 289 -15.00 22.96 -10.04
C SER A 289 -13.47 22.89 -9.97
N LEU A 290 -12.80 22.46 -11.04
CA LEU A 290 -11.34 22.49 -11.07
C LEU A 290 -10.80 23.92 -10.86
N SER A 291 -11.39 24.92 -11.51
CA SER A 291 -10.96 26.31 -11.39
C SER A 291 -11.05 26.85 -9.96
N GLU A 292 -12.14 26.56 -9.25
CA GLU A 292 -12.31 26.90 -7.83
C GLU A 292 -11.32 26.15 -6.94
N LEU A 293 -11.09 24.86 -7.21
CA LEU A 293 -10.13 24.05 -6.45
C LEU A 293 -8.69 24.56 -6.61
N VAL A 294 -8.29 24.93 -7.83
CA VAL A 294 -6.98 25.56 -8.11
C VAL A 294 -6.83 26.86 -7.32
N ALA A 295 -7.86 27.70 -7.30
CA ALA A 295 -7.85 28.96 -6.56
C ALA A 295 -7.76 28.73 -5.04
N ALA A 296 -8.57 27.82 -4.50
CA ALA A 296 -8.60 27.49 -3.07
C ALA A 296 -7.27 26.90 -2.58
N LEU A 297 -6.63 26.05 -3.39
CA LEU A 297 -5.32 25.47 -3.09
C LEU A 297 -4.15 26.45 -3.32
N SER A 298 -4.40 27.63 -3.88
CA SER A 298 -3.37 28.59 -4.32
C SER A 298 -2.35 27.95 -5.27
N ILE A 299 -2.80 27.06 -6.16
CA ILE A 299 -1.96 26.42 -7.16
C ILE A 299 -1.65 27.42 -8.28
N PRO A 300 -0.38 27.58 -8.70
CA PRO A 300 -0.04 28.39 -9.86
C PRO A 300 -0.84 27.97 -11.10
N SER A 301 -1.39 28.93 -11.85
CA SER A 301 -2.28 28.65 -13.00
C SER A 301 -1.65 27.74 -14.05
N ASN A 302 -0.32 27.82 -14.24
CA ASN A 302 0.44 26.93 -15.13
C ASN A 302 0.56 25.47 -14.65
N LYS A 303 -0.03 25.13 -13.49
CA LYS A 303 -0.13 23.77 -12.96
C LYS A 303 -1.59 23.28 -12.86
N SER A 304 -2.55 24.03 -13.38
CA SER A 304 -3.97 23.62 -13.39
C SER A 304 -4.15 22.26 -14.06
N ASP A 305 -3.51 22.04 -15.21
CA ASP A 305 -3.57 20.75 -15.92
C ASP A 305 -2.89 19.62 -15.14
N SER A 306 -1.81 19.91 -14.40
CA SER A 306 -1.18 18.96 -13.50
C SER A 306 -2.13 18.53 -12.38
N LEU A 307 -2.88 19.47 -11.81
CA LEU A 307 -3.91 19.15 -10.82
C LEU A 307 -5.03 18.32 -11.45
N ARG A 308 -5.53 18.67 -12.64
CA ARG A 308 -6.55 17.89 -13.35
C ARG A 308 -6.15 16.43 -13.51
N ARG A 309 -4.90 16.15 -13.89
CA ARG A 309 -4.36 14.79 -14.08
C ARG A 309 -4.28 14.01 -12.77
N LEU A 310 -3.86 14.67 -11.70
CA LEU A 310 -3.92 14.09 -10.35
C LEU A 310 -5.38 13.76 -9.98
N MET A 311 -6.32 14.67 -10.22
CA MET A 311 -7.74 14.47 -9.92
C MET A 311 -8.34 13.30 -10.71
N ARG A 312 -7.99 13.13 -11.99
CA ARG A 312 -8.43 11.97 -12.80
C ARG A 312 -8.00 10.64 -12.17
N LEU A 313 -6.76 10.52 -11.73
CA LEU A 313 -6.30 9.31 -11.04
C LEU A 313 -7.01 9.11 -9.69
N LEU A 314 -7.30 10.19 -8.94
CA LEU A 314 -8.07 10.11 -7.70
C LEU A 314 -9.54 9.74 -7.92
N VAL A 315 -10.10 10.12 -9.08
CA VAL A 315 -11.45 9.72 -9.50
C VAL A 315 -11.48 8.24 -9.84
N HIS A 316 -10.56 7.79 -10.69
CA HIS A 316 -10.43 6.39 -11.08
C HIS A 316 -10.17 5.48 -9.88
N SER A 317 -9.28 5.89 -8.96
CA SER A 317 -9.05 5.19 -7.69
C SER A 317 -10.17 5.40 -6.66
N GLY A 318 -11.32 5.97 -6.99
CA GLY A 318 -12.50 6.04 -6.13
C GLY A 318 -12.37 6.91 -4.87
N PHE A 319 -11.35 7.77 -4.78
CA PHE A 319 -11.23 8.76 -3.70
C PHE A 319 -12.00 10.04 -4.00
N ILE A 320 -12.14 10.40 -5.27
CA ILE A 320 -12.94 11.54 -5.71
C ILE A 320 -14.03 11.02 -6.64
N SER A 321 -15.17 11.68 -6.67
CA SER A 321 -16.20 11.42 -7.68
C SER A 321 -16.48 12.68 -8.48
N ILE A 322 -16.84 12.51 -9.75
CA ILE A 322 -17.27 13.62 -10.61
C ILE A 322 -18.78 13.82 -10.43
N ASP A 323 -19.21 15.08 -10.34
CA ASP A 323 -20.62 15.44 -10.44
C ASP A 323 -21.10 15.25 -11.88
N LYS A 324 -22.01 14.30 -12.09
CA LYS A 324 -22.54 13.95 -13.41
C LYS A 324 -23.51 15.01 -13.96
N ASP A 325 -24.01 15.89 -13.10
CA ASP A 325 -24.93 16.96 -13.47
C ASP A 325 -24.19 18.27 -13.83
N ALA A 326 -22.85 18.28 -13.76
CA ALA A 326 -22.05 19.44 -14.10
C ALA A 326 -22.12 19.75 -15.61
N VAL A 327 -22.56 20.97 -15.96
CA VAL A 327 -22.85 21.38 -17.35
C VAL A 327 -21.66 22.07 -18.04
N GLU A 328 -20.82 22.79 -17.30
CA GLU A 328 -19.75 23.65 -17.87
C GLU A 328 -18.34 23.14 -17.56
N GLU A 329 -18.03 22.86 -16.29
CA GLU A 329 -16.73 22.41 -15.84
C GLU A 329 -16.86 21.17 -14.94
N GLU A 330 -15.96 20.20 -15.15
CA GLU A 330 -15.83 19.03 -14.28
C GLU A 330 -15.74 19.47 -12.81
N SER A 331 -16.67 18.95 -12.00
CA SER A 331 -16.81 19.29 -10.60
C SER A 331 -16.62 18.05 -9.72
N TYR A 332 -15.94 18.21 -8.59
CA TYR A 332 -15.45 17.12 -7.76
C TYR A 332 -16.16 17.04 -6.42
N LEU A 333 -16.38 15.80 -5.96
CA LEU A 333 -17.05 15.44 -4.71
C LEU A 333 -16.20 14.44 -3.93
N LEU A 334 -16.33 14.46 -2.59
CA LEU A 334 -15.73 13.43 -1.75
C LEU A 334 -16.57 12.14 -1.75
N THR A 335 -15.88 11.02 -1.91
CA THR A 335 -16.41 9.67 -1.66
C THR A 335 -16.35 9.32 -0.17
N PRO A 336 -17.01 8.23 0.28
CA PRO A 336 -16.88 7.77 1.66
C PRO A 336 -15.42 7.55 2.10
N SER A 337 -14.55 7.07 1.21
CA SER A 337 -13.11 6.87 1.48
C SER A 337 -12.36 8.17 1.71
N SER A 338 -12.56 9.19 0.87
CA SER A 338 -11.85 10.47 1.05
C SER A 338 -12.41 11.31 2.20
N ARG A 339 -13.66 11.09 2.64
CA ARG A 339 -14.16 11.66 3.89
C ARG A 339 -13.37 11.20 5.11
N LEU A 340 -12.79 10.00 5.09
CA LEU A 340 -11.88 9.53 6.14
C LEU A 340 -10.52 10.24 6.13
N LEU A 341 -10.21 11.02 5.09
CA LEU A 341 -8.97 11.78 4.98
C LEU A 341 -9.12 13.25 5.35
N VAL A 342 -10.34 13.69 5.66
CA VAL A 342 -10.63 15.03 6.20
C VAL A 342 -10.08 15.12 7.62
N LYS A 343 -9.37 16.20 7.95
CA LYS A 343 -8.69 16.39 9.23
C LYS A 343 -9.65 16.53 10.41
N GLU A 344 -10.78 17.21 10.19
CA GLU A 344 -11.82 17.44 11.21
C GLU A 344 -12.70 16.21 11.45
N ASN A 345 -12.57 15.16 10.63
CA ASN A 345 -13.30 13.93 10.84
C ASN A 345 -12.85 13.25 12.15
N PRO A 346 -13.77 12.97 13.11
CA PRO A 346 -13.43 12.32 14.38
C PRO A 346 -12.75 10.95 14.24
N VAL A 347 -13.02 10.24 13.14
CA VAL A 347 -12.40 8.94 12.78
C VAL A 347 -11.42 9.06 11.62
N SER A 348 -10.79 10.23 11.45
CA SER A 348 -9.82 10.49 10.38
C SER A 348 -8.67 9.48 10.37
N MET A 349 -8.31 9.03 9.17
CA MET A 349 -7.18 8.16 8.86
C MET A 349 -5.99 8.92 8.27
N LEU A 350 -6.07 10.25 8.21
CA LEU A 350 -5.04 11.14 7.69
C LEU A 350 -3.65 10.82 8.25
N SER A 351 -3.51 10.77 9.57
CA SER A 351 -2.23 10.50 10.24
C SER A 351 -1.70 9.10 9.92
N PHE A 352 -2.58 8.12 9.78
CA PHE A 352 -2.20 6.76 9.40
C PHE A 352 -1.62 6.73 7.98
N LEU A 353 -2.32 7.32 7.01
CA LEU A 353 -1.83 7.44 5.63
C LEU A 353 -0.46 8.15 5.57
N LEU A 354 -0.33 9.27 6.27
CA LEU A 354 0.92 10.05 6.29
C LEU A 354 2.08 9.29 6.93
N LEU A 355 1.84 8.52 8.00
CA LEU A 355 2.85 7.63 8.58
C LEU A 355 3.28 6.56 7.57
N ARG A 356 2.32 5.85 6.97
CA ARG A 356 2.57 4.73 6.04
C ARG A 356 3.45 5.15 4.86
N LEU A 357 3.24 6.37 4.40
CA LEU A 357 3.93 6.93 3.24
C LEU A 357 5.03 7.93 3.63
N ASP A 358 5.40 8.02 4.91
CA ASP A 358 6.56 8.80 5.34
C ASP A 358 7.84 8.17 4.76
N PRO A 359 8.79 8.97 4.22
CA PRO A 359 10.04 8.44 3.70
C PRO A 359 10.76 7.49 4.66
N ILE A 360 10.69 7.71 5.98
CA ILE A 360 11.30 6.83 6.98
C ILE A 360 10.73 5.40 6.90
N VAL A 361 9.42 5.25 6.64
CA VAL A 361 8.73 3.95 6.56
C VAL A 361 8.85 3.32 5.17
N VAL A 362 8.91 4.14 4.11
CA VAL A 362 9.00 3.65 2.72
C VAL A 362 10.42 3.22 2.35
N THR A 363 11.44 3.98 2.76
CA THR A 363 12.85 3.71 2.40
C THR A 363 13.32 2.28 2.68
N PRO A 364 13.02 1.65 3.83
CA PRO A 364 13.36 0.25 4.11
C PRO A 364 12.97 -0.76 3.03
N PHE A 365 11.85 -0.53 2.32
CA PHE A 365 11.41 -1.44 1.25
C PHE A 365 12.36 -1.46 0.05
N HIS A 366 13.18 -0.42 -0.15
CA HIS A 366 14.21 -0.42 -1.18
C HIS A 366 15.40 -1.33 -0.86
N PHE A 367 15.56 -1.76 0.39
CA PHE A 367 16.67 -2.58 0.88
C PHE A 367 16.24 -4.05 1.12
N LEU A 368 15.07 -4.45 0.61
CA LEU A 368 14.50 -5.77 0.90
C LEU A 368 15.37 -6.92 0.34
N SER A 369 15.87 -6.78 -0.88
CA SER A 369 16.76 -7.76 -1.52
C SER A 369 18.10 -7.86 -0.79
N ASP A 370 18.70 -6.73 -0.41
CA ASP A 370 19.92 -6.68 0.42
C ASP A 370 19.69 -7.33 1.78
N TRP A 371 18.54 -7.09 2.39
CA TRP A 371 18.16 -7.74 3.64
C TRP A 371 18.05 -9.25 3.47
N PHE A 372 17.38 -9.76 2.43
CA PHE A 372 17.32 -11.20 2.17
C PHE A 372 18.71 -11.85 2.05
N ARG A 373 19.70 -11.13 1.53
CA ARG A 373 21.08 -11.63 1.36
C ARG A 373 21.96 -11.54 2.61
N GLN A 374 21.55 -10.79 3.63
CA GLN A 374 22.35 -10.52 4.82
C GLN A 374 21.70 -11.07 6.09
N ASP A 375 22.51 -11.46 7.08
CA ASP A 375 22.00 -11.81 8.41
C ASP A 375 21.78 -10.55 9.27
N LYS A 376 20.83 -9.73 8.84
CA LYS A 376 20.34 -8.54 9.56
C LYS A 376 18.90 -8.76 10.01
N PRO A 377 18.49 -8.21 11.17
CA PRO A 377 17.17 -8.45 11.74
C PRO A 377 16.06 -7.87 10.85
N THR A 378 16.19 -6.64 10.36
CA THR A 378 15.17 -5.98 9.54
C THR A 378 15.79 -5.15 8.41
N ALA A 379 15.03 -4.90 7.34
CA ALA A 379 15.44 -3.98 6.29
C ALA A 379 15.46 -2.52 6.80
N PHE A 380 14.63 -2.20 7.80
CA PHE A 380 14.70 -0.91 8.50
C PHE A 380 16.08 -0.67 9.14
N LYS A 381 16.66 -1.69 9.79
CA LYS A 381 18.00 -1.61 10.37
C LYS A 381 19.09 -1.40 9.32
N ILE A 382 18.92 -1.95 8.12
CA ILE A 382 19.85 -1.70 7.00
C ILE A 382 19.73 -0.26 6.51
N ALA A 383 18.50 0.22 6.29
CA ALA A 383 18.24 1.56 5.77
C ALA A 383 18.68 2.68 6.73
N HIS A 384 18.42 2.51 8.02
CA HIS A 384 18.56 3.60 9.01
C HIS A 384 19.67 3.36 10.04
N GLY A 385 20.35 2.21 10.01
CA GLY A 385 21.42 1.86 10.95
C GLY A 385 20.97 1.57 12.38
N THR A 386 19.69 1.79 12.72
CA THR A 386 19.09 1.55 14.04
C THR A 386 17.77 0.77 13.94
N THR A 387 17.24 0.27 15.06
CA THR A 387 15.93 -0.41 15.05
C THR A 387 14.79 0.61 14.90
N PHE A 388 13.60 0.17 14.49
CA PHE A 388 12.44 1.05 14.37
C PHE A 388 12.17 1.83 15.65
N TRP A 389 12.20 1.14 16.79
CA TRP A 389 11.87 1.70 18.09
C TRP A 389 12.94 2.66 18.60
N ASP A 390 14.22 2.31 18.43
CA ASP A 390 15.32 3.21 18.76
C ASP A 390 15.26 4.49 17.90
N PHE A 391 14.91 4.36 16.62
CA PHE A 391 14.71 5.50 15.74
C PHE A 391 13.59 6.40 16.22
N ALA A 392 12.42 5.83 16.54
CA ALA A 392 11.27 6.58 17.03
C ALA A 392 11.59 7.31 18.34
N ASN A 393 12.29 6.67 19.28
CA ASN A 393 12.68 7.29 20.53
C ASN A 393 13.62 8.50 20.33
N GLN A 394 14.49 8.43 19.33
CA GLN A 394 15.43 9.50 19.01
C GLN A 394 14.80 10.60 18.14
N ASN A 395 13.65 10.35 17.54
CA ASN A 395 12.98 11.25 16.60
C ASN A 395 11.56 11.58 17.05
N SER A 396 11.44 12.67 17.83
CA SER A 396 10.17 13.11 18.43
C SER A 396 9.08 13.40 17.40
N ARG A 397 9.44 13.93 16.22
CA ARG A 397 8.48 14.16 15.11
C ARG A 397 7.93 12.82 14.61
N PHE A 398 8.80 11.86 14.30
CA PHE A 398 8.39 10.55 13.81
C PHE A 398 7.54 9.82 14.84
N ASN A 399 7.97 9.83 16.11
CA ASN A 399 7.21 9.24 17.21
C ASN A 399 5.81 9.88 17.35
N GLY A 400 5.73 11.21 17.25
CA GLY A 400 4.46 11.93 17.31
C GLY A 400 3.48 11.52 16.20
N ILE A 401 3.96 11.46 14.95
CA ILE A 401 3.15 11.02 13.79
C ILE A 401 2.69 9.58 13.98
N PHE A 402 3.60 8.71 14.40
CA PHE A 402 3.32 7.29 14.64
C PHE A 402 2.27 7.06 15.73
N ASN A 403 2.38 7.80 16.84
CA ASN A 403 1.41 7.74 17.93
C ASN A 403 0.03 8.24 17.51
N GLU A 404 -0.05 9.36 16.79
CA GLU A 404 -1.34 9.86 16.32
C GLU A 404 -1.97 8.92 15.28
N ALA A 405 -1.18 8.34 14.38
CA ALA A 405 -1.65 7.34 13.43
C ALA A 405 -2.35 6.15 14.11
N MET A 406 -1.78 5.63 15.20
CA MET A 406 -2.42 4.54 15.96
C MET A 406 -3.63 4.99 16.74
N ALA A 407 -3.56 6.19 17.33
CA ALA A 407 -4.69 6.74 18.06
C ALA A 407 -5.89 6.90 17.12
N SER A 408 -5.66 7.38 15.90
CA SER A 408 -6.71 7.62 14.91
C SER A 408 -7.35 6.33 14.40
N ASP A 409 -6.54 5.32 14.04
CA ASP A 409 -7.04 3.98 13.68
C ASP A 409 -7.81 3.33 14.85
N THR A 410 -7.33 3.52 16.08
CA THR A 410 -7.99 3.01 17.29
C THR A 410 -9.37 3.61 17.49
N ARG A 411 -9.54 4.92 17.29
CA ARG A 411 -10.84 5.60 17.44
C ARG A 411 -11.86 5.03 16.46
N LEU A 412 -11.48 4.82 15.21
CA LEU A 412 -12.35 4.22 14.19
C LEU A 412 -12.72 2.78 14.58
N LEU A 413 -11.71 1.93 14.80
CA LEU A 413 -11.92 0.51 15.10
C LEU A 413 -12.80 0.30 16.33
N MET A 414 -12.53 1.01 17.42
CA MET A 414 -13.28 0.85 18.67
C MET A 414 -14.70 1.42 18.58
N SER A 415 -14.93 2.45 17.75
CA SER A 415 -16.29 2.94 17.49
C SER A 415 -17.15 1.85 16.83
N VAL A 416 -16.57 1.09 15.90
CA VAL A 416 -17.24 -0.06 15.28
C VAL A 416 -17.44 -1.21 16.26
N VAL A 417 -16.39 -1.62 16.98
CA VAL A 417 -16.46 -2.74 17.93
C VAL A 417 -17.51 -2.48 19.01
N ILE A 418 -17.54 -1.29 19.60
CA ILE A 418 -18.51 -0.96 20.66
C ILE A 418 -19.94 -0.95 20.10
N LYS A 419 -20.15 -0.40 18.90
CA LYS A 419 -21.47 -0.23 18.32
C LYS A 419 -22.09 -1.54 17.83
N GLU A 420 -21.35 -2.33 17.06
CA GLU A 420 -21.89 -3.53 16.38
C GLU A 420 -21.49 -4.84 17.06
N TYR A 421 -20.38 -4.84 17.82
CA TYR A 421 -19.81 -6.04 18.44
C TYR A 421 -19.68 -5.90 19.96
N GLY A 422 -20.46 -5.00 20.56
CA GLY A 422 -20.44 -4.69 21.98
C GLY A 422 -20.79 -5.89 22.86
N GLU A 423 -21.43 -6.92 22.30
CA GLU A 423 -21.70 -8.18 23.00
C GLU A 423 -20.42 -8.88 23.48
N VAL A 424 -19.27 -8.60 22.85
CA VAL A 424 -17.98 -9.12 23.32
C VAL A 424 -17.63 -8.63 24.73
N PHE A 425 -18.16 -7.48 25.17
CA PHE A 425 -17.94 -6.91 26.49
C PHE A 425 -19.10 -7.11 27.46
N GLN A 426 -20.24 -7.63 26.99
CA GLN A 426 -21.41 -7.86 27.84
C GLN A 426 -21.13 -8.95 28.89
N GLY A 427 -21.59 -8.72 30.12
CA GLY A 427 -21.42 -9.65 31.24
C GLY A 427 -20.04 -9.61 31.92
N LEU A 428 -19.06 -8.85 31.40
CA LEU A 428 -17.78 -8.66 32.07
C LEU A 428 -17.94 -7.83 33.35
N ARG A 429 -17.20 -8.18 34.41
CA ARG A 429 -17.13 -7.37 35.64
C ARG A 429 -15.83 -6.58 35.73
N SER A 430 -14.74 -7.11 35.17
CA SER A 430 -13.47 -6.39 35.03
C SER A 430 -12.75 -6.72 33.74
N LEU A 431 -12.02 -5.75 33.21
CA LEU A 431 -11.25 -5.83 31.97
C LEU A 431 -9.88 -5.17 32.16
N VAL A 432 -8.81 -5.86 31.77
CA VAL A 432 -7.46 -5.29 31.69
C VAL A 432 -7.08 -5.10 30.22
N ASP A 433 -6.78 -3.87 29.82
CA ASP A 433 -6.17 -3.53 28.53
C ASP A 433 -4.65 -3.59 28.69
N VAL A 434 -4.04 -4.69 28.23
CA VAL A 434 -2.59 -4.93 28.33
C VAL A 434 -1.93 -4.22 27.17
N GLY A 435 -0.90 -3.39 27.41
CA GLY A 435 -0.36 -2.55 26.36
C GLY A 435 -1.34 -1.44 25.92
N GLY A 436 -2.21 -0.99 26.85
CA GLY A 436 -3.32 -0.07 26.54
C GLY A 436 -2.90 1.37 26.22
N GLY A 437 -1.61 1.70 26.34
CA GLY A 437 -1.07 3.04 26.10
C GLY A 437 -1.76 4.11 26.93
N THR A 438 -1.98 5.29 26.33
CA THR A 438 -2.70 6.42 26.97
C THR A 438 -4.19 6.17 27.23
N GLY A 439 -4.67 4.93 27.09
CA GLY A 439 -6.00 4.54 27.51
C GLY A 439 -7.12 4.92 26.55
N THR A 440 -6.84 5.18 25.26
CA THR A 440 -7.91 5.50 24.28
C THR A 440 -8.95 4.38 24.20
N THR A 441 -8.50 3.14 24.04
CA THR A 441 -9.36 1.95 23.93
C THR A 441 -10.19 1.76 25.20
N ILE A 442 -9.52 1.63 26.34
CA ILE A 442 -10.21 1.37 27.60
C ILE A 442 -11.13 2.52 28.01
N ARG A 443 -10.82 3.78 27.68
CA ARG A 443 -11.69 4.93 27.97
C ARG A 443 -13.01 4.77 27.22
N MET A 444 -12.95 4.46 25.92
CA MET A 444 -14.16 4.21 25.12
C MET A 444 -14.97 3.04 25.66
N ILE A 445 -14.32 1.96 26.09
CA ILE A 445 -14.99 0.81 26.71
C ILE A 445 -15.63 1.22 28.05
N SER A 446 -14.91 1.92 28.92
CA SER A 446 -15.42 2.36 30.23
C SER A 446 -16.61 3.32 30.12
N GLU A 447 -16.64 4.16 29.08
CA GLU A 447 -17.77 5.06 28.79
C GLU A 447 -18.98 4.28 28.26
N ALA A 448 -18.77 3.26 27.42
CA ALA A 448 -19.83 2.45 26.81
C ALA A 448 -20.38 1.36 27.76
N PHE A 449 -19.55 0.83 28.66
CA PHE A 449 -19.89 -0.21 29.62
C PHE A 449 -19.48 0.20 31.05
N PRO A 450 -20.18 1.19 31.66
CA PRO A 450 -19.78 1.74 32.97
C PRO A 450 -19.74 0.73 34.12
N GLN A 451 -20.41 -0.42 33.96
CA GLN A 451 -20.41 -1.52 34.91
C GLN A 451 -19.11 -2.33 34.93
N VAL A 452 -18.25 -2.20 33.92
CA VAL A 452 -17.00 -2.96 33.79
C VAL A 452 -15.87 -2.20 34.48
N LYS A 453 -15.28 -2.77 35.53
CA LYS A 453 -14.06 -2.22 36.13
C LYS A 453 -12.91 -2.31 35.12
N CYS A 454 -12.40 -1.16 34.71
CA CYS A 454 -11.40 -1.07 33.66
C CYS A 454 -10.00 -0.78 34.25
N THR A 455 -9.00 -1.50 33.76
CA THR A 455 -7.59 -1.33 34.14
C THR A 455 -6.71 -1.26 32.89
N ILE A 456 -5.70 -0.39 32.90
CA ILE A 456 -4.62 -0.37 31.90
C ILE A 456 -3.39 -1.01 32.54
N LEU A 457 -2.77 -1.97 31.86
CA LEU A 457 -1.41 -2.41 32.17
C LEU A 457 -0.46 -1.86 31.12
N GLU A 458 0.54 -1.10 31.57
CA GLU A 458 1.55 -0.48 30.72
C GLU A 458 2.91 -0.41 31.40
N LEU A 459 3.96 -0.12 30.64
CA LEU A 459 5.28 0.09 31.22
C LEU A 459 5.25 1.26 32.22
N PRO A 460 6.00 1.19 33.35
CA PRO A 460 5.94 2.20 34.40
C PRO A 460 6.17 3.64 33.92
N HIS A 461 7.09 3.82 32.95
CA HIS A 461 7.38 5.15 32.40
C HIS A 461 6.25 5.69 31.51
N VAL A 462 5.47 4.82 30.86
CA VAL A 462 4.30 5.22 30.08
C VAL A 462 3.20 5.65 31.05
N VAL A 463 2.91 4.84 32.06
CA VAL A 463 1.90 5.16 33.10
C VAL A 463 2.19 6.48 33.80
N ALA A 464 3.45 6.74 34.15
CA ALA A 464 3.85 8.00 34.77
C ALA A 464 3.60 9.24 33.88
N ALA A 465 3.57 9.06 32.55
CA ALA A 465 3.33 10.12 31.58
C ALA A 465 1.87 10.18 31.09
N MET A 466 0.99 9.28 31.55
CA MET A 466 -0.40 9.25 31.11
C MET A 466 -1.21 10.41 31.72
N PRO A 467 -2.19 10.95 30.97
CA PRO A 467 -3.22 11.80 31.56
C PRO A 467 -4.01 11.00 32.60
N GLU A 468 -4.40 11.63 33.71
CA GLU A 468 -5.27 11.00 34.71
C GLU A 468 -6.63 10.65 34.08
N ILE A 469 -7.05 9.39 34.23
CA ILE A 469 -8.34 8.88 33.76
C ILE A 469 -9.13 8.45 35.00
N THR A 470 -10.05 9.29 35.47
CA THR A 470 -10.75 9.09 36.75
C THR A 470 -11.56 7.79 36.84
N THR A 471 -11.95 7.21 35.70
CA THR A 471 -12.77 5.99 35.62
C THR A 471 -11.97 4.71 35.43
N VAL A 472 -10.64 4.79 35.30
CA VAL A 472 -9.78 3.66 34.90
C VAL A 472 -8.55 3.59 35.80
N GLU A 473 -8.25 2.40 36.30
CA GLU A 473 -7.03 2.15 37.07
C GLU A 473 -5.84 1.98 36.12
N SER A 474 -4.72 2.67 36.35
CA SER A 474 -3.50 2.52 35.56
C SER A 474 -2.42 1.81 36.38
N VAL A 475 -1.91 0.69 35.86
CA VAL A 475 -0.92 -0.17 36.53
C VAL A 475 0.37 -0.17 35.71
N GLY A 476 1.47 0.28 36.34
CA GLY A 476 2.81 0.19 35.77
C GLY A 476 3.42 -1.19 36.00
N GLY A 477 3.78 -1.93 34.95
CA GLY A 477 4.35 -3.27 35.05
C GLY A 477 4.88 -3.82 33.73
N ASP A 478 5.30 -5.08 33.75
CA ASP A 478 5.74 -5.83 32.57
C ASP A 478 4.80 -7.03 32.34
N MET A 479 4.15 -7.06 31.17
CA MET A 479 3.21 -8.12 30.78
C MET A 479 3.85 -9.51 30.69
N PHE A 480 5.18 -9.60 30.51
CA PHE A 480 5.90 -10.88 30.55
C PHE A 480 6.05 -11.43 31.97
N GLU A 481 6.01 -10.55 32.98
CA GLU A 481 6.15 -10.93 34.39
C GLU A 481 4.78 -11.22 35.00
N SER A 482 3.85 -10.26 34.94
CA SER A 482 2.52 -10.41 35.53
C SER A 482 1.47 -9.53 34.86
N ILE A 483 0.23 -10.01 34.83
CA ILE A 483 -0.94 -9.28 34.36
C ILE A 483 -1.97 -9.22 35.51
N PRO A 484 -2.55 -8.04 35.83
CA PRO A 484 -3.57 -7.92 36.87
C PRO A 484 -4.76 -8.86 36.62
N GLN A 485 -5.31 -9.41 37.70
CA GLN A 485 -6.47 -10.32 37.62
C GLN A 485 -7.73 -9.59 37.13
N ALA A 486 -8.41 -10.14 36.13
CA ALA A 486 -9.65 -9.60 35.59
C ALA A 486 -10.57 -10.69 34.98
N ASN A 487 -11.84 -10.37 34.72
CA ASN A 487 -12.70 -11.30 33.96
C ASN A 487 -12.24 -11.46 32.52
N ALA A 488 -11.70 -10.41 31.92
CA ALA A 488 -11.13 -10.49 30.60
C ALA A 488 -9.83 -9.69 30.48
N VAL A 489 -8.98 -10.15 29.56
CA VAL A 489 -7.81 -9.41 29.09
C VAL A 489 -8.05 -8.99 27.65
N LEU A 490 -7.81 -7.72 27.34
CA LEU A 490 -7.83 -7.17 25.99
C LEU A 490 -6.41 -7.03 25.47
N LEU A 491 -6.18 -7.59 24.28
CA LEU A 491 -4.94 -7.50 23.52
C LEU A 491 -5.27 -6.91 22.15
N LYS A 492 -5.09 -5.61 21.97
CA LYS A 492 -5.33 -4.92 20.70
C LYS A 492 -4.04 -4.62 19.95
N MET A 493 -4.01 -4.98 18.67
CA MET A 493 -3.01 -4.55 17.69
C MET A 493 -2.74 -3.03 17.84
N ARG A 494 -1.51 -2.65 18.23
CA ARG A 494 -1.06 -1.26 18.36
C ARG A 494 0.40 -1.15 17.93
N LEU A 495 0.73 -0.10 17.17
CA LEU A 495 2.10 0.28 16.87
C LEU A 495 2.35 1.69 17.42
N SER A 496 2.39 1.92 18.74
CA SER A 496 2.66 3.28 19.25
C SER A 496 3.32 3.31 20.61
N ASN A 497 4.33 4.17 20.74
CA ASN A 497 5.14 4.41 21.93
C ASN A 497 4.92 5.84 22.42
N LEU A 498 4.08 6.06 23.44
CA LEU A 498 3.82 7.40 23.96
C LEU A 498 4.90 7.83 24.96
N ALA A 499 5.81 8.68 24.49
CA ALA A 499 6.54 9.61 25.34
C ALA A 499 5.98 11.01 25.08
N PHE A 500 5.22 11.55 26.04
CA PHE A 500 4.80 12.95 26.01
C PHE A 500 5.85 13.86 26.65
N SER A 501 6.09 14.95 25.93
CA SER A 501 6.55 16.27 26.35
C SER A 501 8.02 16.66 26.19
N SER A 502 8.13 17.72 25.40
CA SER A 502 9.19 18.69 25.16
C SER A 502 9.61 19.48 26.41
N SER A 503 9.82 18.83 27.56
CA SER A 503 10.24 19.57 28.78
C SER A 503 11.11 18.81 29.79
N PHE A 504 11.47 17.55 29.56
CA PHE A 504 12.29 16.82 30.55
C PHE A 504 13.80 17.01 30.33
N LYS A 505 14.45 17.67 31.30
CA LYS A 505 15.92 17.72 31.41
C LYS A 505 16.46 16.32 31.67
N PHE A 506 17.40 15.92 30.84
CA PHE A 506 18.01 14.59 30.74
C PHE A 506 19.11 14.38 31.81
N GLU A 507 18.81 14.53 33.10
CA GLU A 507 19.85 14.47 34.15
C GLU A 507 19.65 13.41 35.25
N SER A 508 18.68 12.51 35.16
CA SER A 508 18.49 11.49 36.21
C SER A 508 18.19 10.08 35.71
N TYR A 509 19.01 9.55 34.81
CA TYR A 509 19.08 8.10 34.55
C TYR A 509 20.52 7.66 34.22
N VAL A 510 21.43 7.89 35.16
CA VAL A 510 22.74 7.22 35.20
C VAL A 510 22.80 6.44 36.51
N ALA A 511 22.51 5.14 36.45
CA ALA A 511 23.08 4.06 37.27
C ALA A 511 22.14 2.84 37.30
N PHE A 512 22.26 1.97 36.31
CA PHE A 512 22.06 0.53 36.55
C PHE A 512 23.04 -0.23 35.64
N ASN A 513 24.25 -0.45 36.17
CA ASN A 513 25.25 -1.31 35.56
C ASN A 513 24.82 -2.77 35.75
N GLY A 514 24.21 -3.33 34.71
CA GLY A 514 23.98 -4.76 34.56
C GLY A 514 23.62 -5.00 33.09
N SER A 515 24.25 -5.99 32.46
CA SER A 515 23.99 -6.36 31.07
C SER A 515 22.57 -6.92 30.92
N LEU A 516 21.58 -6.04 30.84
CA LEU A 516 20.24 -6.38 30.40
C LEU A 516 20.02 -5.75 29.03
N ASP A 517 19.59 -6.60 28.11
CA ASP A 517 19.29 -6.28 26.72
C ASP A 517 18.17 -5.23 26.62
N PHE A 518 18.56 -3.97 26.50
CA PHE A 518 17.65 -2.81 26.39
C PHE A 518 16.74 -2.88 25.15
N SER A 519 17.08 -3.71 24.15
CA SER A 519 16.27 -3.88 22.94
C SER A 519 14.91 -4.55 23.20
N LYS A 520 14.81 -5.41 24.24
CA LYS A 520 13.56 -6.11 24.61
C LYS A 520 12.53 -5.23 25.30
N LYS A 521 12.93 -4.10 25.89
CA LYS A 521 12.03 -3.23 26.67
C LYS A 521 11.29 -2.17 25.84
N LEU A 522 11.65 -2.00 24.57
CA LEU A 522 11.10 -0.95 23.70
C LEU A 522 10.20 -1.46 22.58
N SER A 523 10.17 -2.77 22.35
CA SER A 523 9.41 -3.41 21.26
C SER A 523 8.11 -4.02 21.75
N GLN A 524 7.28 -3.27 22.47
CA GLN A 524 6.05 -3.84 22.99
C GLN A 524 4.86 -3.43 22.09
N TRP A 525 3.92 -4.38 21.91
CA TRP A 525 2.43 -4.23 21.75
C TRP A 525 1.88 -4.88 20.46
N ILE A 526 1.27 -6.07 20.39
CA ILE A 526 0.94 -7.04 21.44
C ILE A 526 1.13 -8.50 20.98
N LEU A 527 0.70 -8.96 19.80
CA LEU A 527 1.01 -10.35 19.34
C LEU A 527 1.60 -10.40 17.93
N HIS A 528 1.10 -9.62 16.96
CA HIS A 528 1.71 -9.54 15.61
C HIS A 528 3.12 -8.90 15.57
N ASN A 529 3.56 -8.27 16.67
CA ASN A 529 4.90 -7.70 16.83
C ASN A 529 5.92 -8.67 17.43
N TRP A 530 5.46 -9.83 17.91
CA TRP A 530 6.29 -10.79 18.63
C TRP A 530 6.42 -12.11 17.89
N SER A 531 7.50 -12.83 18.21
CA SER A 531 7.66 -14.22 17.79
C SER A 531 6.57 -15.10 18.40
N ASP A 532 6.43 -16.33 17.91
CA ASP A 532 5.46 -17.27 18.45
C ASP A 532 5.79 -17.64 19.91
N GLU A 533 7.07 -17.76 20.27
CA GLU A 533 7.52 -18.07 21.63
C GLU A 533 7.15 -16.96 22.63
N ASP A 534 7.36 -15.70 22.25
CA ASP A 534 7.03 -14.57 23.11
C ASP A 534 5.51 -14.35 23.17
N SER A 535 4.81 -14.58 22.06
CA SER A 535 3.34 -14.57 22.01
C SER A 535 2.74 -15.61 22.96
N VAL A 536 3.28 -16.83 22.97
CA VAL A 536 2.85 -17.89 23.90
C VAL A 536 3.09 -17.49 25.36
N LYS A 537 4.22 -16.86 25.69
CA LYS A 537 4.47 -16.37 27.06
C LYS A 537 3.44 -15.32 27.49
N ILE A 538 3.15 -14.35 26.63
CA ILE A 538 2.15 -13.31 26.91
C ILE A 538 0.77 -13.94 27.11
N LEU A 539 0.38 -14.85 26.21
CA LEU A 539 -0.90 -15.56 26.29
C LEU A 539 -1.01 -16.41 27.57
N SER A 540 0.06 -17.09 27.98
CA SER A 540 0.09 -17.84 29.24
C SER A 540 -0.12 -16.92 30.45
N ARG A 541 0.48 -15.71 30.45
CA ARG A 541 0.23 -14.69 31.50
C ARG A 541 -1.22 -14.19 31.47
N CYS A 542 -1.79 -14.04 30.28
CA CYS A 542 -3.20 -13.67 30.14
C CYS A 542 -4.11 -14.76 30.69
N LYS A 543 -3.79 -16.04 30.45
CA LYS A 543 -4.50 -17.20 31.00
C LYS A 543 -4.46 -17.21 32.53
N GLU A 544 -3.29 -16.96 33.12
CA GLU A 544 -3.12 -16.85 34.58
C GLU A 544 -3.94 -15.70 35.19
N ALA A 545 -4.23 -14.65 34.41
CA ALA A 545 -4.92 -13.44 34.85
C ALA A 545 -6.45 -13.50 34.74
N ILE A 546 -7.02 -14.55 34.17
CA ILE A 546 -8.48 -14.70 33.97
C ILE A 546 -9.03 -15.92 34.71
N PRO A 547 -10.31 -15.89 35.15
CA PRO A 547 -10.95 -17.06 35.75
C PRO A 547 -11.26 -18.13 34.69
N SER A 548 -11.88 -19.26 35.09
CA SER A 548 -12.32 -20.28 34.12
C SER A 548 -13.39 -19.76 33.15
N LYS A 549 -13.59 -20.47 32.04
CA LYS A 549 -14.60 -20.12 31.03
C LYS A 549 -16.01 -20.05 31.62
N GLU A 550 -16.37 -20.96 32.54
CA GLU A 550 -17.67 -20.99 33.22
C GLU A 550 -17.91 -19.75 34.08
N ASN A 551 -16.82 -19.14 34.57
CA ASN A 551 -16.83 -17.91 35.33
C ASN A 551 -16.65 -16.66 34.44
N GLY A 552 -16.80 -16.82 33.12
CA GLY A 552 -16.73 -15.75 32.13
C GLY A 552 -15.32 -15.32 31.73
N GLY A 553 -14.29 -16.12 32.06
CA GLY A 553 -12.90 -15.83 31.70
C GLY A 553 -12.64 -15.93 30.21
N LYS A 554 -12.08 -14.87 29.61
CA LYS A 554 -11.64 -14.88 28.21
C LYS A 554 -10.56 -13.85 27.90
N VAL A 555 -9.77 -14.12 26.88
CA VAL A 555 -8.90 -13.13 26.24
C VAL A 555 -9.57 -12.64 24.97
N ILE A 556 -9.63 -11.33 24.77
CA ILE A 556 -10.15 -10.67 23.56
C ILE A 556 -8.94 -10.12 22.81
N ILE A 557 -8.73 -10.59 21.59
CA ILE A 557 -7.66 -10.12 20.70
C ILE A 557 -8.31 -9.40 19.50
N LEU A 558 -7.81 -8.20 19.18
CA LEU A 558 -8.19 -7.46 17.99
C LEU A 558 -6.97 -7.37 17.07
N ASP A 559 -6.90 -8.26 16.07
CA ASP A 559 -5.71 -8.40 15.22
C ASP A 559 -6.06 -8.95 13.82
N ILE A 560 -5.10 -8.92 12.90
CA ILE A 560 -5.27 -9.47 11.55
C ILE A 560 -5.22 -11.00 11.60
N VAL A 561 -6.15 -11.63 10.89
CA VAL A 561 -6.11 -13.05 10.57
C VAL A 561 -5.99 -13.17 9.05
N VAL A 562 -4.80 -13.52 8.58
CA VAL A 562 -4.54 -13.66 7.14
C VAL A 562 -5.37 -14.83 6.61
N LYS A 563 -6.24 -14.55 5.63
CA LYS A 563 -7.13 -15.57 5.06
C LYS A 563 -6.38 -16.52 4.12
N ASP A 564 -6.81 -17.78 4.12
CA ASP A 564 -6.32 -18.82 3.18
C ASP A 564 -6.63 -18.47 1.72
N GLU A 565 -6.00 -19.18 0.78
CA GLU A 565 -6.01 -18.79 -0.63
C GLU A 565 -7.41 -18.61 -1.25
N ASP A 566 -8.33 -19.51 -0.88
CA ASP A 566 -9.68 -19.63 -1.46
C ASP A 566 -10.77 -18.87 -0.70
N LYS A 567 -10.42 -18.05 0.32
CA LYS A 567 -11.41 -17.43 1.21
C LYS A 567 -11.28 -15.90 1.29
N GLY A 568 -12.37 -15.19 1.00
CA GLY A 568 -12.54 -13.75 1.26
C GLY A 568 -12.45 -12.85 0.03
N GLU A 569 -12.69 -11.56 0.24
CA GLU A 569 -12.59 -10.53 -0.80
C GLU A 569 -11.10 -10.32 -1.20
N PRO A 570 -10.75 -10.37 -2.50
CA PRO A 570 -9.37 -10.30 -2.97
C PRO A 570 -8.59 -9.08 -2.48
N GLU A 571 -9.21 -7.90 -2.49
CA GLU A 571 -8.60 -6.63 -2.08
C GLU A 571 -8.25 -6.59 -0.58
N LEU A 572 -9.14 -7.11 0.27
CA LEU A 572 -8.89 -7.23 1.70
C LEU A 572 -7.71 -8.15 1.98
N LYS A 573 -7.66 -9.30 1.29
CA LYS A 573 -6.58 -10.27 1.42
C LYS A 573 -5.23 -9.69 0.99
N GLU A 574 -5.19 -9.01 -0.15
CA GLU A 574 -3.97 -8.34 -0.61
C GLU A 574 -3.49 -7.28 0.39
N THR A 575 -4.41 -6.51 0.96
CA THR A 575 -4.09 -5.56 2.02
C THR A 575 -3.50 -6.26 3.25
N GLN A 576 -4.07 -7.38 3.69
CA GLN A 576 -3.53 -8.18 4.81
C GLN A 576 -2.10 -8.68 4.51
N LEU A 577 -1.82 -9.15 3.29
CA LEU A 577 -0.48 -9.59 2.87
C LEU A 577 0.51 -8.42 2.81
N CYS A 578 0.05 -7.23 2.37
CA CYS A 578 0.87 -6.02 2.42
C CYS A 578 1.22 -5.65 3.86
N PHE A 579 0.27 -5.73 4.81
CA PHE A 579 0.53 -5.54 6.23
C PHE A 579 1.53 -6.59 6.76
N ASP A 580 1.45 -7.85 6.35
CA ASP A 580 2.45 -8.85 6.70
C ASP A 580 3.86 -8.44 6.24
N MET A 581 4.01 -7.90 5.03
CA MET A 581 5.27 -7.34 4.55
C MET A 581 5.73 -6.14 5.38
N VAL A 582 4.82 -5.28 5.86
CA VAL A 582 5.16 -4.21 6.80
C VAL A 582 5.81 -4.76 8.05
N MET A 583 5.19 -5.80 8.63
CA MET A 583 5.65 -6.47 9.84
C MET A 583 7.05 -7.03 9.66
N MET A 584 7.29 -7.69 8.52
CA MET A 584 8.61 -8.22 8.16
C MET A 584 9.67 -7.13 8.00
N VAL A 585 9.37 -6.07 7.25
CA VAL A 585 10.33 -5.04 6.83
C VAL A 585 10.76 -4.12 7.98
N ASN A 586 9.80 -3.74 8.82
CA ASN A 586 10.02 -2.72 9.85
C ASN A 586 10.31 -3.31 11.23
N PHE A 587 9.63 -4.41 11.57
CA PHE A 587 9.62 -4.94 12.93
C PHE A 587 10.29 -6.31 13.05
N GLY A 588 10.46 -7.04 11.94
CA GLY A 588 10.97 -8.41 11.97
C GLY A 588 9.95 -9.41 12.52
N SER A 589 8.66 -9.11 12.36
CA SER A 589 7.53 -9.89 12.88
C SER A 589 6.58 -10.32 11.75
N LYS A 590 5.37 -10.79 12.08
CA LYS A 590 4.41 -11.37 11.11
C LYS A 590 2.94 -11.16 11.48
N GLU A 591 2.10 -11.11 10.45
CA GLU A 591 0.67 -11.35 10.57
C GLU A 591 0.40 -12.85 10.44
N ARG A 592 -0.49 -13.37 11.29
CA ARG A 592 -0.73 -14.82 11.39
C ARG A 592 -2.00 -15.24 10.65
N ASN A 593 -1.97 -16.42 10.03
CA ASN A 593 -3.20 -17.09 9.60
C ASN A 593 -3.89 -17.80 10.77
N GLU A 594 -5.09 -18.34 10.55
CA GLU A 594 -5.85 -19.01 11.61
C GLU A 594 -5.11 -20.21 12.23
N HIS A 595 -4.37 -20.99 11.44
CA HIS A 595 -3.62 -22.15 11.93
C HIS A 595 -2.46 -21.73 12.85
N GLU A 596 -1.75 -20.65 12.51
CA GLU A 596 -0.70 -20.08 13.35
C GLU A 596 -1.27 -19.48 14.65
N TRP A 597 -2.41 -18.80 14.58
CA TRP A 597 -3.14 -18.31 15.76
C TRP A 597 -3.55 -19.48 16.67
N GLN A 598 -4.20 -20.50 16.11
CA GLN A 598 -4.61 -21.69 16.84
C GLN A 598 -3.43 -22.36 17.54
N LYS A 599 -2.28 -22.49 16.84
CA LYS A 599 -1.08 -23.09 17.41
C LYS A 599 -0.62 -22.36 18.67
N ILE A 600 -0.51 -21.03 18.64
CA ILE A 600 -0.04 -20.28 19.82
C ILE A 600 -1.07 -20.28 20.96
N PHE A 601 -2.37 -20.37 20.66
CA PHE A 601 -3.40 -20.54 21.69
C PHE A 601 -3.24 -21.87 22.41
N VAL A 602 -3.08 -22.97 21.66
CA VAL A 602 -2.89 -24.32 22.21
C VAL A 602 -1.58 -24.41 23.00
N ASP A 603 -0.48 -23.86 22.47
CA ASP A 603 0.82 -23.86 23.14
C ASP A 603 0.80 -23.02 24.44
N ALA A 604 -0.03 -21.98 24.51
CA ALA A 604 -0.30 -21.22 25.74
C ALA A 604 -1.34 -21.88 26.68
N GLY A 605 -1.85 -23.05 26.29
CA GLY A 605 -2.73 -23.90 27.09
C GLY A 605 -4.21 -23.55 26.99
N PHE A 606 -4.65 -22.68 26.09
CA PHE A 606 -6.08 -22.42 25.87
C PHE A 606 -6.77 -23.60 25.20
N THR A 607 -8.07 -23.77 25.47
CA THR A 607 -8.82 -24.96 25.03
C THR A 607 -9.79 -24.68 23.88
N GLU A 608 -10.24 -23.44 23.74
CA GLU A 608 -11.21 -23.03 22.72
C GLU A 608 -10.94 -21.60 22.26
N TYR A 609 -11.26 -21.30 21.01
CA TYR A 609 -11.21 -19.96 20.46
C TYR A 609 -12.35 -19.72 19.45
N LYS A 610 -12.67 -18.45 19.20
CA LYS A 610 -13.64 -18.01 18.21
C LYS A 610 -13.09 -16.81 17.44
N ILE A 611 -13.05 -16.90 16.11
CA ILE A 611 -12.63 -15.79 15.23
C ILE A 611 -13.84 -15.23 14.49
N LYS A 612 -14.02 -13.90 14.55
CA LYS A 612 -15.01 -13.14 13.79
C LYS A 612 -14.28 -12.18 12.83
N PRO A 613 -14.18 -12.47 11.53
CA PRO A 613 -13.51 -11.61 10.54
C PRO A 613 -14.43 -10.46 10.10
N VAL A 614 -14.73 -9.55 11.02
CA VAL A 614 -15.82 -8.57 10.90
C VAL A 614 -15.37 -7.10 10.97
N LEU A 615 -14.06 -6.85 11.02
CA LEU A 615 -13.49 -5.50 11.20
C LEU A 615 -12.64 -5.09 9.99
N GLY A 616 -13.18 -5.26 8.78
CA GLY A 616 -12.45 -5.05 7.53
C GLY A 616 -11.29 -6.03 7.39
N ILE A 617 -10.05 -5.55 7.45
CA ILE A 617 -8.85 -6.40 7.39
C ILE A 617 -8.54 -7.13 8.72
N ARG A 618 -9.22 -6.77 9.81
CA ARG A 618 -9.00 -7.30 11.17
C ARG A 618 -10.13 -8.23 11.61
N SER A 619 -9.85 -8.99 12.66
CA SER A 619 -10.78 -9.90 13.30
C SER A 619 -10.93 -9.58 14.79
N ILE A 620 -12.07 -9.98 15.36
CA ILE A 620 -12.23 -10.16 16.81
C ILE A 620 -11.95 -11.63 17.09
N ILE A 621 -10.99 -11.91 17.96
CA ILE A 621 -10.64 -13.26 18.38
C ILE A 621 -10.93 -13.37 19.88
N GLU A 622 -11.80 -14.29 20.28
CA GLU A 622 -12.06 -14.63 21.67
C GLU A 622 -11.37 -15.96 21.99
N VAL A 623 -10.55 -16.01 23.04
CA VAL A 623 -9.79 -17.20 23.46
C VAL A 623 -10.15 -17.58 24.89
N TYR A 624 -10.39 -18.86 25.16
CA TYR A 624 -10.97 -19.35 26.42
C TYR A 624 -10.03 -20.35 27.14
N PRO A 625 -9.81 -20.18 28.45
CA PRO A 625 -8.78 -20.88 29.23
C PRO A 625 -8.99 -22.39 29.38
#